data_AF-A0A0G1XMI0-F1
#
_entry.id   AF-A0A0G1XMI0-F1
#
_cell.length_a   1.000
_cell.length_b   1.000
_cell.length_c   1.000
_cell.angle_alpha   90.00
_cell.angle_beta   90.00
_cell.angle_gamma   90.00
#
_symmetry.space_group_name_H-M   'P 1'
#
loop_
_entity.id
_entity.type
_entity.pdbx_description
1 polymer ?
#
loop_
_entity_poly.entity_id
_entity_poly.type
_entity_poly.pdbx_seq_one_letter_code
_entity_poly.pdbx_strand_id
1 'polypeptide(L)' 'MKPKVTAIVGPTASGKTGLGIEVAKRWNGEVISIDSRQVYRGMDIGTAKPEGTWVESEIKKGGSIKD' A
#
# COMPACT_ATOMS: atom_id res chain seq x y z
N MET A 1 -13.35 18.01 8.22
CA MET A 1 -12.33 18.13 7.15
C MET A 1 -12.23 16.79 6.43
N LYS A 2 -11.99 16.79 5.10
CA LYS A 2 -11.74 15.54 4.35
C LYS A 2 -10.29 15.08 4.56
N PRO A 3 -10.00 13.76 4.56
CA PRO A 3 -8.62 13.27 4.61
C PRO A 3 -7.82 13.79 3.42
N LYS A 4 -6.55 14.17 3.64
CA LYS A 4 -5.63 14.47 2.55
C LYS A 4 -5.10 13.14 2.00
N VAL A 5 -5.07 13.01 0.68
CA VAL A 5 -4.60 11.80 -0.01
C VAL A 5 -3.46 12.18 -0.94
N THR A 6 -2.34 11.47 -0.83
CA THR A 6 -1.19 11.60 -1.73
C THR A 6 -1.15 10.40 -2.66
N ALA A 7 -1.16 10.64 -3.97
CA ALA A 7 -1.04 9.60 -4.97
C ALA A 7 0.39 9.56 -5.52
N ILE A 8 1.02 8.38 -5.46
CA ILE A 8 2.35 8.13 -6.04
C ILE A 8 2.15 7.28 -7.30
N VAL A 9 2.37 7.89 -8.46
CA VAL A 9 2.13 7.30 -9.78
C VAL A 9 3.41 7.22 -10.59
N GLY A 10 3.45 6.33 -11.58
CA GLY A 10 4.62 6.10 -12.42
C GLY A 10 4.70 4.66 -12.96
N PRO A 11 5.60 4.40 -13.92
CA PRO A 11 5.70 3.10 -14.58
C PRO A 11 6.10 1.98 -13.62
N THR A 12 5.82 0.73 -13.99
CA THR A 12 6.31 -0.44 -13.24
C THR A 12 7.83 -0.38 -13.10
N ALA A 13 8.37 -0.87 -11.97
CA ALA A 13 9.79 -0.83 -11.61
C ALA A 13 10.40 0.57 -11.35
N SER A 14 9.61 1.65 -11.32
CA SER A 14 10.12 3.01 -11.03
C SER A 14 10.37 3.31 -9.53
N GLY A 15 10.33 2.31 -8.64
CA GLY A 15 10.58 2.50 -7.20
C GLY A 15 9.42 3.05 -6.35
N LYS A 16 8.17 3.08 -6.88
CA LYS A 16 7.01 3.66 -6.18
C LYS A 16 6.74 3.08 -4.79
N THR A 17 6.87 1.76 -4.64
CA THR A 17 6.62 1.07 -3.36
C THR A 17 7.55 1.59 -2.25
N GLY A 18 8.84 1.74 -2.55
CA GLY A 18 9.82 2.27 -1.60
C GLY A 18 9.49 3.70 -1.21
N LEU A 19 9.22 4.57 -2.19
CA LEU A 19 8.84 5.96 -1.94
C LEU A 19 7.56 6.07 -1.10
N GLY A 20 6.54 5.25 -1.39
CA GLY A 20 5.29 5.24 -0.62
C GLY A 20 5.50 4.88 0.85
N ILE A 21 6.36 3.91 1.14
CA ILE A 21 6.71 3.52 2.50
C ILE A 21 7.45 4.65 3.23
N GLU A 22 8.42 5.30 2.57
CA GLU A 22 9.16 6.43 3.16
C GLU A 22 8.25 7.62 3.47
N VAL A 23 7.37 7.97 2.53
CA VAL A 23 6.38 9.05 2.68
C VAL A 23 5.42 8.76 3.84
N ALA A 24 4.90 7.53 3.91
CA ALA A 24 4.01 7.10 4.98
C ALA A 24 4.69 7.19 6.35
N LYS A 25 5.93 6.70 6.48
CA LYS A 25 6.73 6.82 7.72
C LYS A 25 6.96 8.28 8.12
N ARG A 26 7.27 9.16 7.16
CA ARG A 26 7.56 10.57 7.43
C ARG A 26 6.34 11.35 7.93
N TRP A 27 5.15 10.98 7.51
CA TRP A 27 3.91 11.70 7.85
C TRP A 27 2.95 10.92 8.75
N ASN A 28 3.40 9.81 9.33
CA ASN A 28 2.56 8.91 10.12
C ASN A 28 1.26 8.54 9.38
N GLY A 29 1.41 8.21 8.09
CA GLY A 29 0.34 7.84 7.20
C GLY A 29 0.29 6.35 6.90
N GLU A 30 -0.71 5.94 6.14
CA GLU A 30 -0.92 4.56 5.71
C GLU A 30 -0.70 4.44 4.19
N VAL A 31 -0.19 3.29 3.75
CA VAL A 31 -0.05 2.97 2.32
C VAL A 31 -1.23 2.12 1.89
N ILE A 32 -1.95 2.58 0.86
CA ILE A 32 -3.00 1.81 0.19
C ILE A 32 -2.46 1.40 -1.18
N SER A 33 -2.36 0.09 -1.43
CA SER A 33 -1.97 -0.40 -2.76
C SER A 33 -3.08 -0.14 -3.77
N ILE A 34 -2.70 0.39 -4.95
CA ILE A 34 -3.59 0.60 -6.11
C ILE A 34 -3.05 -0.19 -7.31
N ASP A 35 -2.43 -1.34 -7.06
CA ASP A 35 -1.97 -2.28 -8.09
C ASP A 35 -2.97 -3.45 -8.20
N SER A 36 -3.55 -3.64 -9.38
CA SER A 36 -4.56 -4.67 -9.63
C SER A 36 -4.03 -6.10 -9.56
N ARG A 37 -2.70 -6.28 -9.54
CA ARG A 37 -2.05 -7.61 -9.49
C ARG A 37 -1.62 -7.97 -8.06
N GLN A 38 -1.29 -6.98 -7.22
CA GLN A 38 -0.87 -7.26 -5.84
C GLN A 38 -2.02 -7.74 -4.92
N VAL A 39 -3.27 -7.62 -5.35
CA VAL A 39 -4.44 -8.14 -4.60
C VAL A 39 -4.48 -9.67 -4.55
N TYR A 40 -3.82 -10.37 -5.47
CA TYR A 40 -3.87 -11.83 -5.54
C TYR A 40 -2.95 -12.47 -4.49
N ARG A 41 -3.48 -13.45 -3.76
CA ARG A 41 -2.73 -14.25 -2.78
C ARG A 41 -1.86 -15.29 -3.49
N GLY A 42 -0.66 -15.54 -2.96
CA GLY A 42 0.31 -16.49 -3.54
C GLY A 42 1.01 -16.00 -4.81
N MET A 43 0.74 -14.78 -5.26
CA MET A 43 1.38 -14.17 -6.45
C MET A 43 2.44 -13.13 -6.07
N ASP A 44 3.25 -13.39 -5.05
CA ASP A 44 4.09 -12.34 -4.44
C ASP A 44 5.30 -11.97 -5.32
N ILE A 45 6.06 -12.97 -5.78
CA ILE A 45 7.26 -12.77 -6.61
C ILE A 45 6.91 -12.10 -7.95
N GLY A 46 5.94 -12.66 -8.69
CA GLY A 46 5.58 -12.18 -10.02
C GLY A 46 4.88 -10.82 -10.05
N THR A 47 4.46 -10.29 -8.90
CA THR A 47 3.81 -8.98 -8.78
C THR A 47 4.63 -7.97 -7.99
N ALA A 48 5.88 -8.33 -7.66
CA ALA A 48 6.79 -7.51 -6.87
C ALA A 48 6.11 -7.01 -5.57
N LYS A 49 5.34 -7.87 -4.92
CA LYS A 49 4.69 -7.55 -3.65
C LYS A 49 5.77 -7.36 -2.58
N PRO A 50 5.68 -6.32 -1.73
CA PRO A 50 6.68 -6.12 -0.69
C PRO A 50 6.73 -7.30 0.29
N GLU A 51 7.91 -7.61 0.79
CA GLU A 51 8.09 -8.61 1.84
C GLU A 51 7.49 -8.13 3.16
N GLY A 52 6.97 -9.06 3.96
CA GLY A 52 6.41 -8.78 5.27
C GLY A 52 5.40 -9.82 5.71
N THR A 53 4.87 -9.63 6.93
CA THR A 53 3.77 -10.43 7.45
C THR A 53 2.45 -9.87 6.93
N TRP A 54 1.73 -10.65 6.15
CA TRP A 54 0.40 -10.30 5.66
C TRP A 54 -0.65 -10.80 6.64
N VAL A 55 -1.51 -9.89 7.09
CA VAL A 55 -2.62 -10.19 8.00
C VAL A 55 -3.94 -9.95 7.30
N GLU A 56 -4.94 -10.76 7.61
CA GLU A 56 -6.32 -10.48 7.25
C GLU A 56 -6.89 -9.50 8.26
N SER A 57 -7.38 -8.37 7.79
CA SER A 57 -8.00 -7.35 8.64
C SER A 57 -9.27 -6.81 7.99
N GLU A 58 -10.32 -6.61 8.78
CA GLU A 58 -11.46 -5.84 8.33
C GLU A 58 -11.07 -4.37 8.18
N ILE A 59 -11.07 -3.86 6.95
CA ILE A 59 -10.96 -2.43 6.69
C ILE A 59 -12.28 -1.77 7.10
N LYS A 60 -12.25 -0.91 8.12
CA LYS A 60 -13.43 -0.11 8.47
C LYS A 60 -13.76 0.83 7.31
N LYS A 61 -15.05 1.12 7.12
CA LYS A 61 -15.50 2.14 6.17
C LYS A 61 -14.75 3.46 6.46
N GLY A 62 -13.91 3.89 5.53
CA GLY A 62 -12.98 5.02 5.73
C GLY A 62 -11.49 4.67 5.57
N GLY A 63 -11.13 3.39 5.45
CA GLY A 63 -9.78 2.94 5.11
C GLY A 63 -8.90 2.52 6.30
N SER A 64 -9.38 2.69 7.54
CA SER A 64 -8.58 2.35 8.72
C SER A 64 -8.57 0.84 9.00
N ILE A 65 -7.38 0.30 9.22
CA ILE A 65 -7.14 -1.07 9.68
C ILE A 65 -7.46 -1.12 11.18
N LYS A 66 -8.18 -2.14 11.66
CA LYS A 66 -8.34 -2.42 13.10
C LYS A 66 -7.05 -3.07 13.62
N ASP A 67 -6.51 -2.54 14.73
CA ASP A 67 -5.51 -3.23 15.55
C ASP A 67 -6.03 -4.60 16.04
#